data_AF-A0A9D7RGK7-F1
#
_entry.id   AF-A0A9D7RGK7-F1
#
_cell.length_a   1.000
_cell.length_b   1.000
_cell.length_c   1.000
_cell.angle_alpha   90.00
_cell.angle_beta   90.00
_cell.angle_gamma   90.00
#
_symmetry.space_group_name_H-M   'P 1'
#
loop_
_entity.id
_entity.type
_entity.pdbx_description
1 polymer ?
#
loop_
_entity_poly.entity_id
_entity_poly.type
_entity_poly.pdbx_seq_one_letter_code
_entity_poly.pdbx_strand_id
1 'polypeptide(L)'
;MATITSAGLGSGLDVSSLVSQLVAAERAPAENRLNRIQSLASAQLSSLGTISGVLASLRSAAQGFVGSSGSFGARTTSLSATGFFTATASASAQSGSYAVEVKALATASKLASLPQVDAETLIGDGDLTLSVGADSFTVNLTTTTGTLEGIRDAINNASDNTGVTATLVSADDGVRLVLSGRETGAANAVAVTGSTPALTAFAAGLTTTTPAADAEIEVDGFAVTRDSNSITDVIDGVTINLGKAELGTLTTLTVARDDNAAVNQVQGLVTAVNLVFSTIKSATKYDADTNTASVLTGDAMARSVQTQLRSTLTGVVSGAGVEFDMLNDLGITFQADGTLKLDASVLRGKLADDPAAVERAFSGTNGFAGKLVALADGFIGSAGSLSGRTSALNDRLASVSDQREALNLRMSAIESRYLKQFTALDTLISQLQSTSSFLTSQLANLPGAYSGE
;
A
#
# COMPACT_ATOMS: atom_id res chain seq x y z
N MET A 1 -18.62 -37.63 37.77
CA MET A 1 -20.02 -37.18 37.62
C MET A 1 -20.76 -37.52 38.89
N ALA A 2 -20.91 -36.55 39.79
CA ALA A 2 -21.64 -36.72 41.04
C ALA A 2 -23.13 -36.45 40.78
N THR A 3 -23.95 -37.36 41.27
CA THR A 3 -25.41 -37.42 41.25
C THR A 3 -26.08 -36.06 41.48
N ILE A 4 -26.87 -35.60 40.49
CA ILE A 4 -27.88 -34.56 40.68
C ILE A 4 -29.05 -35.19 41.42
N THR A 5 -29.01 -35.15 42.75
CA THR A 5 -30.20 -35.36 43.58
C THR A 5 -31.11 -34.16 43.37
N SER A 6 -32.33 -34.38 42.89
CA SER A 6 -33.32 -33.33 42.58
C SER A 6 -33.59 -32.45 43.81
N ALA A 7 -33.01 -31.26 43.82
CA ALA A 7 -33.40 -30.19 44.72
C ALA A 7 -34.83 -29.75 44.35
N GLY A 8 -35.79 -29.86 45.27
CA GLY A 8 -37.18 -29.43 45.03
C GLY A 8 -38.29 -30.45 45.35
N LEU A 9 -37.99 -31.64 45.87
CA LEU A 9 -39.03 -32.63 46.21
C LEU A 9 -39.69 -32.42 47.59
N GLY A 10 -39.15 -31.52 48.44
CA GLY A 10 -39.58 -31.36 49.82
C GLY A 10 -40.64 -30.29 50.07
N SER A 11 -40.49 -29.09 49.48
CA SER A 11 -41.33 -27.91 49.77
C SER A 11 -42.03 -27.25 48.57
N GLY A 12 -41.69 -27.64 47.34
CA GLY A 12 -42.19 -27.00 46.10
C GLY A 12 -41.43 -25.72 45.67
N LEU A 13 -40.33 -25.36 46.34
CA LEU A 13 -39.48 -24.22 45.98
C LEU A 13 -38.51 -24.55 44.83
N ASP A 14 -38.48 -23.71 43.80
CA ASP A 14 -37.44 -23.75 42.75
C ASP A 14 -36.14 -23.12 43.26
N VAL A 15 -35.41 -23.92 44.04
CA VAL A 15 -34.13 -23.53 44.64
C VAL A 15 -33.11 -23.12 43.57
N SER A 16 -33.11 -23.78 42.41
CA SER A 16 -32.15 -23.51 41.33
C SER A 16 -32.36 -22.11 40.75
N SER A 17 -33.61 -21.76 40.41
CA SER A 17 -33.96 -20.44 39.88
C SER A 17 -33.69 -19.34 40.90
N LEU A 18 -34.04 -19.56 42.18
CA LEU A 18 -33.86 -18.55 43.22
C LEU A 18 -32.37 -18.28 43.52
N VAL A 19 -31.55 -19.33 43.58
CA VAL A 19 -30.09 -19.20 43.72
C VAL A 19 -29.50 -18.45 42.53
N SER A 20 -29.90 -18.79 41.30
CA SER A 20 -29.43 -18.12 40.09
C SER A 20 -29.75 -16.62 40.09
N GLN A 21 -30.97 -16.24 40.46
CA GLN A 21 -31.38 -14.83 40.57
C GLN A 21 -30.58 -14.06 41.61
N LEU A 22 -30.31 -14.67 42.78
CA LEU A 22 -29.51 -14.04 43.83
C LEU A 22 -28.04 -13.86 43.41
N VAL A 23 -27.45 -14.86 42.76
CA VAL A 23 -26.09 -14.75 42.21
C VAL A 23 -26.02 -13.68 41.13
N ALA A 24 -27.02 -13.60 40.24
CA ALA A 24 -27.08 -12.57 39.22
C ALA A 24 -27.19 -11.15 39.82
N ALA A 25 -28.03 -10.97 40.85
CA ALA A 25 -28.17 -9.70 41.56
C ALA A 25 -26.87 -9.27 42.27
N GLU A 26 -26.16 -10.21 42.90
CA GLU A 26 -24.86 -9.96 43.54
C GLU A 26 -23.76 -9.65 42.52
N ARG A 27 -23.81 -10.28 41.33
CA ARG A 27 -22.84 -10.09 40.24
C ARG A 27 -23.00 -8.74 39.54
N ALA A 28 -24.23 -8.29 39.34
CA ALA A 28 -24.57 -7.18 38.46
C ALA A 28 -23.78 -5.88 38.73
N PRO A 29 -23.58 -5.40 39.98
CA PRO A 29 -22.85 -4.16 40.23
C PRO A 29 -21.38 -4.21 39.79
N ALA A 30 -20.71 -5.32 40.08
CA ALA A 30 -19.30 -5.52 39.73
C ALA A 30 -19.16 -5.67 38.21
N GLU A 31 -20.02 -6.47 37.58
CA GLU A 31 -20.02 -6.66 36.12
C GLU A 31 -20.32 -5.36 35.37
N ASN A 32 -21.31 -4.58 35.80
CA ASN A 32 -21.62 -3.28 35.20
C ASN A 32 -20.48 -2.27 35.34
N ARG A 33 -19.70 -2.33 36.42
CA ARG A 33 -18.48 -1.52 36.56
C ARG A 33 -17.40 -1.96 35.57
N LEU A 34 -17.12 -3.26 35.49
CA LEU A 34 -16.11 -3.82 34.58
C LEU A 34 -16.46 -3.56 33.12
N ASN A 35 -17.72 -3.76 32.73
CA ASN A 35 -18.22 -3.46 31.39
C ASN A 35 -18.00 -1.99 31.02
N ARG A 36 -18.32 -1.05 31.92
CA ARG A 36 -18.08 0.39 31.67
C ARG A 36 -16.60 0.70 31.48
N ILE A 37 -15.73 0.13 32.31
CA ILE A 37 -14.28 0.32 32.18
C ILE A 37 -13.78 -0.24 30.85
N GLN A 38 -14.19 -1.46 30.50
CA GLN A 38 -13.81 -2.13 29.26
C GLN A 38 -14.27 -1.33 28.04
N SER A 39 -15.56 -0.97 27.97
CA SER A 39 -16.11 -0.20 26.86
C SER A 39 -15.39 1.13 26.68
N LEU A 40 -15.11 1.86 27.76
CA LEU A 40 -14.38 3.11 27.69
C LEU A 40 -12.94 2.92 27.23
N ALA A 41 -12.20 1.96 27.81
CA ALA A 41 -10.81 1.70 27.45
C ALA A 41 -10.67 1.22 26.00
N SER A 42 -11.57 0.34 25.53
CA SER A 42 -11.60 -0.11 24.13
C SER A 42 -11.95 1.02 23.15
N ALA A 43 -12.91 1.88 23.49
CA ALA A 43 -13.26 3.03 22.66
C ALA A 43 -12.09 4.03 22.58
N GLN A 44 -11.42 4.29 23.70
CA GLN A 44 -10.22 5.14 23.75
C GLN A 44 -9.11 4.54 22.91
N LEU A 45 -8.83 3.24 23.06
CA LEU A 45 -7.82 2.53 22.28
C LEU A 45 -8.08 2.65 20.76
N SER A 46 -9.32 2.47 20.33
CA SER A 46 -9.72 2.64 18.93
C SER A 46 -9.45 4.07 18.44
N SER A 47 -9.88 5.08 19.21
CA SER A 47 -9.70 6.50 18.85
C SER A 47 -8.22 6.90 18.79
N LEU A 48 -7.40 6.41 19.74
CA LEU A 48 -5.96 6.64 19.73
C LEU A 48 -5.29 5.89 18.56
N GLY A 49 -5.78 4.70 18.19
CA GLY A 49 -5.33 3.99 16.99
C GLY A 49 -5.57 4.80 15.72
N THR A 50 -6.73 5.44 15.58
CA THR A 50 -7.01 6.35 14.45
C THR A 50 -6.06 7.55 14.45
N ILE A 51 -5.82 8.18 15.61
CA ILE A 51 -4.88 9.31 15.73
C ILE A 51 -3.45 8.87 15.37
N SER A 52 -3.01 7.71 15.87
CA SER A 52 -1.70 7.14 15.53
C SER A 52 -1.57 6.88 14.04
N GLY A 53 -2.62 6.35 13.40
CA GLY A 53 -2.67 6.11 11.96
C GLY A 53 -2.47 7.39 11.15
N VAL A 54 -3.20 8.46 11.47
CA VAL A 54 -3.07 9.74 10.74
C VAL A 54 -1.75 10.45 11.03
N LEU A 55 -1.18 10.30 12.23
CA LEU A 55 0.17 10.77 12.55
C LEU A 55 1.24 9.99 11.77
N ALA A 56 1.06 8.68 11.57
CA ALA A 56 1.94 7.87 10.73
C ALA A 56 1.84 8.30 9.26
N SER A 57 0.64 8.59 8.76
CA SER A 57 0.46 9.15 7.41
C SER A 57 1.12 10.52 7.25
N LEU A 58 1.00 11.41 8.24
CA LEU A 58 1.72 12.69 8.27
C LEU A 58 3.22 12.48 8.24
N ARG A 59 3.75 11.56 9.06
CA ARG A 59 5.17 11.22 9.07
C ARG A 59 5.64 10.77 7.69
N SER A 60 4.91 9.86 7.04
CA SER A 60 5.27 9.36 5.71
C SER A 60 5.24 10.47 4.65
N ALA A 61 4.22 11.34 4.67
CA ALA A 61 4.15 12.49 3.76
C ALA A 61 5.34 13.44 3.96
N ALA A 62 5.72 13.70 5.20
CA ALA A 62 6.84 14.57 5.55
C ALA A 62 8.22 13.94 5.26
N GLN A 63 8.36 12.60 5.38
CA GLN A 63 9.62 11.91 5.06
C GLN A 63 10.06 12.06 3.61
N GLY A 64 9.11 12.25 2.68
CA GLY A 64 9.40 12.52 1.26
C GLY A 64 10.23 13.79 0.99
N PHE A 65 10.46 14.62 2.00
CA PHE A 65 11.24 15.85 1.91
C PHE A 65 12.62 15.75 2.60
N VAL A 66 12.91 14.67 3.34
CA VAL A 66 14.09 14.61 4.25
C VAL A 66 15.31 13.94 3.61
N GLY A 67 15.15 13.06 2.61
CA GLY A 67 16.21 12.16 2.12
C GLY A 67 16.72 12.37 0.69
N SER A 68 16.01 13.14 -0.13
CA SER A 68 16.41 13.52 -1.48
C SER A 68 15.75 14.85 -1.81
N SER A 69 16.19 15.55 -2.86
CA SER A 69 15.54 16.77 -3.37
C SER A 69 14.06 16.55 -3.78
N GLY A 70 13.51 15.35 -3.56
CA GLY A 70 12.09 15.03 -3.62
C GLY A 70 11.49 15.45 -4.95
N SER A 71 10.28 16.03 -4.89
CA SER A 71 9.64 16.63 -6.06
C SER A 71 10.16 18.04 -6.39
N PHE A 72 11.04 18.64 -5.57
CA PHE A 72 11.62 19.97 -5.83
C PHE A 72 12.74 19.91 -6.88
N GLY A 73 13.45 18.78 -6.96
CA GLY A 73 14.43 18.51 -8.02
C GLY A 73 13.82 17.92 -9.30
N ALA A 74 12.50 17.71 -9.36
CA ALA A 74 11.86 17.07 -10.50
C ALA A 74 11.99 17.90 -11.78
N ARG A 75 12.15 17.20 -12.91
CA ARG A 75 12.22 17.80 -14.25
C ARG A 75 11.06 17.33 -15.09
N THR A 76 10.58 18.21 -15.93
CA THR A 76 9.55 17.94 -16.92
C THR A 76 10.05 18.27 -18.31
N THR A 77 9.52 17.56 -19.30
CA THR A 77 9.83 17.72 -20.71
C THR A 77 8.58 18.14 -21.46
N SER A 78 8.75 19.07 -22.41
CA SER A 78 7.68 19.45 -23.33
C SER A 78 8.21 19.52 -24.75
N LEU A 79 7.39 19.10 -25.71
CA LEU A 79 7.72 19.07 -27.12
C LEU A 79 6.87 20.07 -27.89
N SER A 80 7.47 20.77 -28.86
CA SER A 80 6.74 21.65 -29.77
C SER A 80 5.81 20.90 -30.75
N ALA A 81 6.08 19.62 -30.98
CA ALA A 81 5.28 18.72 -31.81
C ALA A 81 5.29 17.31 -31.20
N THR A 82 4.18 16.58 -31.33
CA THR A 82 4.02 15.24 -30.75
C THR A 82 4.03 14.16 -31.84
N GLY A 83 4.38 12.93 -31.47
CA GLY A 83 4.32 11.75 -32.36
C GLY A 83 5.66 11.33 -32.96
N PHE A 84 6.67 12.21 -33.02
CA PHE A 84 8.01 11.89 -33.50
C PHE A 84 8.85 11.16 -32.45
N PHE A 85 8.83 11.67 -31.22
CA PHE A 85 9.47 11.06 -30.08
C PHE A 85 8.78 11.49 -28.80
N THR A 86 9.15 10.85 -27.70
CA THR A 86 8.87 11.29 -26.34
C THR A 86 10.18 11.48 -25.60
N ALA A 87 10.20 12.29 -24.56
CA ALA A 87 11.39 12.48 -23.75
C ALA A 87 11.04 12.46 -22.27
N THR A 88 11.92 11.94 -21.43
CA THR A 88 11.84 12.02 -19.98
C THR A 88 13.14 12.62 -19.44
N ALA A 89 13.06 13.35 -18.34
CA ALA A 89 14.21 13.99 -17.71
C ALA A 89 14.37 13.51 -16.27
N SER A 90 15.59 13.18 -15.89
CA SER A 90 15.99 12.89 -14.51
C SER A 90 16.14 14.19 -13.72
N ALA A 91 16.25 14.09 -12.40
CA ALA A 91 16.47 15.26 -11.54
C ALA A 91 17.80 16.00 -11.81
N SER A 92 18.80 15.32 -12.39
CA SER A 92 20.10 15.91 -12.74
C SER A 92 20.07 16.67 -14.07
N ALA A 93 19.04 16.45 -14.90
CA ALA A 93 18.92 17.12 -16.18
C ALA A 93 18.88 18.65 -15.99
N GLN A 94 19.70 19.34 -16.76
CA GLN A 94 19.72 20.81 -16.77
C GLN A 94 18.50 21.34 -17.52
N SER A 95 18.00 22.50 -17.10
CA SER A 95 16.93 23.17 -17.83
C SER A 95 17.48 23.82 -19.09
N GLY A 96 16.77 23.66 -20.20
CA GLY A 96 17.23 24.09 -21.51
C GLY A 96 16.25 23.71 -22.61
N SER A 97 16.52 24.20 -23.81
CA SER A 97 15.78 23.85 -25.02
C SER A 97 16.74 23.27 -26.04
N TYR A 98 16.35 22.15 -26.65
CA TYR A 98 17.12 21.37 -27.60
C TYR A 98 16.29 21.19 -28.86
N ALA A 99 16.87 21.44 -30.02
CA ALA A 99 16.23 21.17 -31.30
C ALA A 99 16.54 19.75 -31.74
N VAL A 100 15.52 18.89 -31.83
CA VAL A 100 15.68 17.46 -32.15
C VAL A 100 14.93 17.12 -33.43
N GLU A 101 15.63 16.51 -34.37
CA GLU A 101 15.07 15.94 -35.60
C GLU A 101 15.27 14.42 -35.59
N VAL A 102 14.23 13.66 -35.93
CA VAL A 102 14.32 12.20 -36.08
C VAL A 102 14.39 11.86 -37.56
N LYS A 103 15.56 11.41 -38.02
CA LYS A 103 15.84 11.12 -39.44
C LYS A 103 15.54 9.68 -39.82
N ALA A 104 15.91 8.74 -38.94
CA ALA A 104 15.65 7.32 -39.10
C ALA A 104 15.44 6.66 -37.73
N LEU A 105 14.65 5.57 -37.70
CA LEU A 105 14.47 4.74 -36.52
C LEU A 105 15.40 3.54 -36.59
N ALA A 106 15.85 3.08 -35.42
CA ALA A 106 16.57 1.82 -35.33
C ALA A 106 15.60 0.67 -35.65
N THR A 107 16.01 -0.24 -36.52
CA THR A 107 15.23 -1.41 -36.92
C THR A 107 15.99 -2.69 -36.60
N ALA A 108 15.24 -3.71 -36.17
CA ALA A 108 15.78 -5.04 -35.97
C ALA A 108 15.76 -5.82 -37.29
N SER A 109 16.74 -6.69 -37.49
CA SER A 109 16.82 -7.52 -38.70
C SER A 109 15.64 -8.48 -38.76
N LYS A 110 14.98 -8.57 -39.93
CA LYS A 110 13.91 -9.53 -40.17
C LYS A 110 14.11 -10.26 -41.49
N LEU A 111 14.23 -11.58 -41.44
CA LEU A 111 14.40 -12.45 -42.58
C LEU A 111 13.18 -13.36 -42.76
N ALA A 112 12.85 -13.68 -44.00
CA ALA A 112 11.79 -14.62 -44.35
C ALA A 112 12.30 -15.66 -45.35
N SER A 113 11.97 -16.93 -45.11
CA SER A 113 12.29 -18.01 -46.04
C SER A 113 11.42 -17.97 -47.29
N LEU A 114 11.82 -18.73 -48.31
CA LEU A 114 10.92 -19.14 -49.38
C LEU A 114 9.73 -19.93 -48.80
N PRO A 115 8.54 -19.86 -49.43
CA PRO A 115 7.36 -20.55 -48.94
C PRO A 115 7.54 -22.06 -49.14
N GLN A 116 7.04 -22.83 -48.18
CA GLN A 116 6.94 -24.29 -48.22
C GLN A 116 5.47 -24.71 -48.19
N VAL A 117 5.20 -25.97 -48.52
CA VAL A 117 3.83 -26.49 -48.60
C VAL A 117 3.14 -26.46 -47.24
N ASP A 118 3.86 -26.85 -46.18
CA ASP A 118 3.35 -26.92 -44.80
C ASP A 118 4.49 -26.74 -43.77
N ALA A 119 4.15 -26.77 -42.48
CA ALA A 119 5.10 -26.58 -41.38
C ALA A 119 5.98 -27.83 -41.15
N GLU A 120 5.47 -28.99 -41.54
CA GLU A 120 6.10 -30.31 -41.41
C GLU A 120 7.06 -30.62 -42.57
N THR A 121 7.13 -29.75 -43.57
CA THR A 121 8.02 -29.88 -44.72
C THR A 121 9.47 -29.97 -44.24
N LEU A 122 10.12 -31.10 -44.56
CA LEU A 122 11.51 -31.35 -44.22
C LEU A 122 12.43 -30.48 -45.09
N ILE A 123 13.21 -29.61 -44.45
CA ILE A 123 14.20 -28.75 -45.09
C ILE A 123 15.54 -29.47 -45.21
N GLY A 124 15.97 -30.16 -44.14
CA GLY A 124 17.21 -30.94 -44.12
C GLY A 124 17.74 -31.17 -42.70
N ASP A 125 18.67 -32.11 -42.57
CA ASP A 125 19.43 -32.39 -41.36
C ASP A 125 20.83 -31.76 -41.40
N GLY A 126 21.46 -31.66 -40.23
CA GLY A 126 22.76 -31.04 -40.02
C GLY A 126 22.71 -29.81 -39.13
N ASP A 127 23.69 -28.93 -39.27
CA ASP A 127 23.86 -27.76 -38.43
C ASP A 127 23.37 -26.51 -39.15
N LEU A 128 22.53 -25.73 -38.47
CA LEU A 128 22.12 -24.40 -38.89
C LEU A 128 22.69 -23.38 -37.90
N THR A 129 23.63 -22.58 -38.36
CA THR A 129 24.28 -21.55 -37.56
C THR A 129 23.64 -20.20 -37.82
N LEU A 130 23.21 -19.54 -36.76
CA LEU A 130 22.68 -18.18 -36.78
C LEU A 130 23.67 -17.25 -36.10
N SER A 131 23.92 -16.09 -36.71
CA SER A 131 24.80 -15.05 -36.19
C SER A 131 24.06 -13.74 -36.05
N VAL A 132 24.35 -13.01 -34.97
CA VAL A 132 23.90 -11.65 -34.69
C VAL A 132 25.16 -10.84 -34.40
N GLY A 133 25.60 -10.04 -35.37
CA GLY A 133 26.88 -9.34 -35.27
C GLY A 133 28.07 -10.31 -35.11
N ALA A 134 28.80 -10.23 -34.01
CA ALA A 134 29.95 -11.09 -33.72
C ALA A 134 29.59 -12.39 -33.01
N ASP A 135 28.38 -12.49 -32.45
CA ASP A 135 27.94 -13.65 -31.70
C ASP A 135 27.21 -14.63 -32.63
N SER A 136 27.34 -15.93 -32.35
CA SER A 136 26.68 -16.98 -33.12
C SER A 136 26.29 -18.15 -32.25
N PHE A 137 25.22 -18.83 -32.64
CA PHE A 137 24.82 -20.11 -32.06
C PHE A 137 24.42 -21.08 -33.16
N THR A 138 24.49 -22.37 -32.87
CA THR A 138 24.20 -23.43 -33.85
C THR A 138 23.12 -24.33 -33.32
N VAL A 139 22.08 -24.53 -34.12
CA VAL A 139 21.06 -25.53 -33.84
C VAL A 139 21.35 -26.79 -34.66
N ASN A 140 21.35 -27.93 -33.98
CA ASN A 140 21.53 -29.23 -34.62
C ASN A 140 20.16 -29.82 -34.99
N LEU A 141 19.98 -30.09 -36.28
CA LEU A 141 18.74 -30.59 -36.87
C LEU A 141 18.91 -32.04 -37.30
N THR A 142 17.91 -32.87 -36.99
CA THR A 142 17.85 -34.28 -37.41
C THR A 142 16.79 -34.46 -38.49
N THR A 143 16.64 -35.67 -39.01
CA THR A 143 15.56 -36.00 -39.97
C THR A 143 14.15 -35.82 -39.41
N THR A 144 13.99 -35.69 -38.08
CA THR A 144 12.70 -35.41 -37.43
C THR A 144 12.55 -33.95 -37.01
N THR A 145 13.64 -33.24 -36.73
CA THR A 145 13.61 -31.83 -36.29
C THR A 145 13.99 -30.82 -37.38
N GLY A 146 14.44 -31.30 -38.55
CA GLY A 146 14.78 -30.49 -39.72
C GLY A 146 13.58 -29.97 -40.52
N THR A 147 12.37 -29.99 -39.96
CA THR A 147 11.17 -29.41 -40.56
C THR A 147 11.10 -27.90 -40.27
N LEU A 148 10.24 -27.13 -40.95
CA LEU A 148 10.08 -25.70 -40.62
C LEU A 148 9.67 -25.47 -39.15
N GLU A 149 8.74 -26.29 -38.66
CA GLU A 149 8.34 -26.30 -37.25
C GLU A 149 9.50 -26.67 -36.33
N GLY A 150 10.23 -27.73 -36.65
CA GLY A 150 11.36 -28.17 -35.84
C GLY A 150 12.50 -27.13 -35.81
N ILE A 151 12.74 -26.42 -36.92
CA ILE A 151 13.71 -25.31 -36.98
C ILE A 151 13.27 -24.14 -36.10
N ARG A 152 11.99 -23.75 -36.15
CA ARG A 152 11.43 -22.71 -35.26
C ARG A 152 11.68 -23.07 -33.80
N ASP A 153 11.33 -24.28 -33.41
CA ASP A 153 11.42 -24.74 -32.03
C ASP A 153 12.88 -24.90 -31.59
N ALA A 154 13.75 -25.39 -32.47
CA ALA A 154 15.18 -25.49 -32.19
C ALA A 154 15.81 -24.10 -31.96
N ILE A 155 15.45 -23.09 -32.76
CA ILE A 155 15.94 -21.71 -32.58
C ILE A 155 15.42 -21.12 -31.27
N ASN A 156 14.11 -21.18 -31.02
CA ASN A 156 13.51 -20.53 -29.85
C ASN A 156 13.88 -21.22 -28.52
N ASN A 157 14.19 -22.52 -28.54
CA ASN A 157 14.57 -23.29 -27.36
C ASN A 157 16.10 -23.44 -27.21
N ALA A 158 16.92 -22.90 -28.12
CA ALA A 158 18.36 -22.93 -27.99
C ALA A 158 18.80 -22.12 -26.76
N SER A 159 19.50 -22.78 -25.83
CA SER A 159 19.95 -22.18 -24.57
C SER A 159 21.00 -21.09 -24.75
N ASP A 160 21.74 -21.16 -25.86
CA ASP A 160 22.78 -20.24 -26.29
C ASP A 160 22.29 -19.25 -27.35
N ASN A 161 20.97 -19.14 -27.56
CA ASN A 161 20.39 -18.21 -28.53
C ASN A 161 20.84 -16.77 -28.28
N THR A 162 21.58 -16.21 -29.25
CA THR A 162 22.25 -14.92 -29.17
C THR A 162 21.36 -13.72 -29.47
N GLY A 163 20.05 -13.92 -29.70
CA GLY A 163 19.11 -12.83 -29.91
C GLY A 163 18.17 -12.98 -31.10
N VAL A 164 17.89 -14.19 -31.58
CA VAL A 164 17.01 -14.44 -32.72
C VAL A 164 15.73 -15.12 -32.27
N THR A 165 14.58 -14.63 -32.73
CA THR A 165 13.28 -15.28 -32.53
C THR A 165 12.78 -15.81 -33.86
N ALA A 166 12.22 -17.02 -33.85
CA ALA A 166 11.66 -17.67 -35.02
C ALA A 166 10.15 -17.80 -34.88
N THR A 167 9.43 -17.60 -35.98
CA THR A 167 7.99 -17.85 -36.06
C THR A 167 7.62 -18.36 -37.45
N LEU A 168 6.45 -19.00 -37.57
CA LEU A 168 5.91 -19.41 -38.86
C LEU A 168 4.79 -18.46 -39.26
N VAL A 169 4.79 -18.04 -40.53
CA VAL A 169 3.72 -17.25 -41.12
C VAL A 169 3.12 -18.06 -42.26
N SER A 170 1.84 -18.38 -42.14
CA SER A 170 1.06 -19.02 -43.20
C SER A 170 0.45 -17.93 -44.09
N ALA A 171 0.81 -17.93 -45.36
CA ALA A 171 0.28 -17.06 -46.40
C ALA A 171 -0.43 -17.89 -47.49
N ASP A 172 -1.09 -17.22 -48.44
CA ASP A 172 -1.81 -17.89 -49.53
C ASP A 172 -0.89 -18.74 -50.43
N ASP A 173 0.41 -18.43 -50.45
CA ASP A 173 1.43 -19.12 -51.24
C ASP A 173 2.20 -20.20 -50.47
N GLY A 174 1.87 -20.44 -49.19
CA GLY A 174 2.47 -21.46 -48.34
C GLY A 174 2.92 -20.97 -46.97
N VAL A 175 3.68 -21.79 -46.25
CA VAL A 175 4.22 -21.50 -44.91
C VAL A 175 5.66 -21.02 -45.01
N ARG A 176 6.00 -19.93 -44.31
CA ARG A 176 7.35 -19.35 -44.28
C ARG A 176 7.90 -19.31 -42.86
N LEU A 177 9.18 -19.60 -42.70
CA LEU A 177 9.91 -19.28 -41.48
C LEU A 177 10.30 -17.79 -41.51
N VAL A 178 9.94 -17.08 -40.45
CA VAL A 178 10.31 -15.68 -40.23
C VAL A 178 11.23 -15.61 -39.03
N LEU A 179 12.42 -15.06 -39.24
CA LEU A 179 13.43 -14.83 -38.23
C LEU A 179 13.48 -13.34 -37.91
N SER A 180 13.40 -12.98 -36.64
CA SER A 180 13.49 -11.60 -36.17
C SER A 180 14.59 -11.47 -35.13
N GLY A 181 15.51 -10.53 -35.33
CA GLY A 181 16.45 -10.11 -34.29
C GLY A 181 15.68 -9.48 -33.12
N ARG A 182 16.16 -9.69 -31.91
CA ARG A 182 15.60 -9.10 -30.69
C ARG A 182 16.00 -7.65 -30.49
N GLU A 183 17.22 -7.32 -30.89
CA GLU A 183 17.78 -5.98 -30.76
C GLU A 183 17.77 -5.26 -32.12
N THR A 184 17.62 -3.94 -32.06
CA THR A 184 17.72 -3.05 -33.22
C THR A 184 19.17 -2.64 -33.46
N GLY A 185 19.47 -1.97 -34.58
CA GLY A 185 20.81 -1.44 -34.86
C GLY A 185 21.57 -2.26 -35.89
N ALA A 186 22.40 -1.59 -36.69
CA ALA A 186 23.10 -2.16 -37.84
C ALA A 186 24.06 -3.30 -37.46
N ALA A 187 24.66 -3.23 -36.27
CA ALA A 187 25.53 -4.28 -35.74
C ALA A 187 24.77 -5.59 -35.43
N ASN A 188 23.45 -5.52 -35.21
CA ASN A 188 22.59 -6.65 -34.87
C ASN A 188 21.95 -7.31 -36.10
N ALA A 189 22.63 -7.24 -37.25
CA ALA A 189 22.23 -7.94 -38.46
C ALA A 189 22.26 -9.46 -38.25
N VAL A 190 21.17 -10.12 -38.63
CA VAL A 190 21.03 -11.58 -38.53
C VAL A 190 21.51 -12.21 -39.83
N ALA A 191 22.46 -13.14 -39.73
CA ALA A 191 22.90 -13.97 -40.85
C ALA A 191 22.79 -15.46 -40.48
N VAL A 192 22.47 -16.28 -41.49
CA VAL A 192 22.22 -17.72 -41.33
C VAL A 192 23.09 -18.49 -42.31
N THR A 193 23.69 -19.57 -41.85
CA THR A 193 24.48 -20.50 -42.69
C THR A 193 24.14 -21.94 -42.34
N GLY A 194 24.13 -22.83 -43.33
CA GLY A 194 23.90 -24.27 -43.14
C GLY A 194 25.15 -25.10 -43.40
N SER A 195 25.27 -26.26 -42.76
CA SER A 195 26.41 -27.18 -42.95
C SER A 195 26.22 -28.21 -44.07
N THR A 196 24.99 -28.46 -44.50
CA THR A 196 24.65 -29.38 -45.60
C THR A 196 24.16 -28.62 -46.84
N PRO A 197 24.18 -29.21 -48.05
CA PRO A 197 23.71 -28.52 -49.27
C PRO A 197 22.26 -28.04 -49.17
N ALA A 198 21.38 -28.82 -48.52
CA ALA A 198 19.98 -28.46 -48.33
C ALA A 198 19.81 -27.25 -47.38
N LEU A 199 20.49 -27.26 -46.22
CA LEU A 199 20.47 -26.14 -45.28
C LEU A 199 21.19 -24.90 -45.82
N THR A 200 22.23 -25.08 -46.63
CA THR A 200 22.91 -23.99 -47.33
C THR A 200 21.98 -23.32 -48.34
N ALA A 201 21.24 -24.11 -49.12
CA ALA A 201 20.24 -23.59 -50.06
C ALA A 201 19.08 -22.89 -49.33
N PHE A 202 18.63 -23.44 -48.20
CA PHE A 202 17.62 -22.80 -47.35
C PHE A 202 18.10 -21.44 -46.82
N ALA A 203 19.31 -21.39 -46.27
CA ALA A 203 19.91 -20.17 -45.75
C ALA A 203 20.09 -19.11 -46.85
N ALA A 204 20.57 -19.51 -48.03
CA ALA A 204 20.68 -18.63 -49.20
C ALA A 204 19.32 -18.15 -49.75
N GLY A 205 18.24 -18.91 -49.48
CA GLY A 205 16.87 -18.56 -49.85
C GLY A 205 16.19 -17.60 -48.87
N LEU A 206 16.81 -17.25 -47.74
CA LEU A 206 16.29 -16.23 -46.83
C LEU A 206 16.42 -14.84 -47.44
N THR A 207 15.33 -14.08 -47.37
CA THR A 207 15.26 -12.70 -47.86
C THR A 207 15.08 -11.73 -46.71
N THR A 208 15.87 -10.66 -46.69
CA THR A 208 15.76 -9.60 -45.68
C THR A 208 14.55 -8.72 -45.98
N THR A 209 13.51 -8.85 -45.16
CA THR A 209 12.27 -8.05 -45.23
C THR A 209 12.39 -6.71 -44.51
N THR A 210 13.20 -6.66 -43.46
CA THR A 210 13.56 -5.42 -42.76
C THR A 210 15.05 -5.49 -42.42
N PRO A 211 15.89 -4.59 -42.95
CA PRO A 211 17.31 -4.56 -42.59
C PRO A 211 17.48 -4.10 -41.14
N ALA A 212 18.50 -4.62 -40.47
CA ALA A 212 19.00 -4.04 -39.24
C ALA A 212 19.64 -2.68 -39.55
N ALA A 213 19.19 -1.63 -38.88
CA ALA A 213 19.70 -0.27 -39.07
C ALA A 213 19.70 0.48 -37.74
N ASP A 214 20.63 1.43 -37.61
CA ASP A 214 20.71 2.32 -36.46
C ASP A 214 19.67 3.45 -36.57
N ALA A 215 19.26 3.98 -35.43
CA ALA A 215 18.54 5.24 -35.35
C ALA A 215 19.47 6.39 -35.71
N GLU A 216 18.95 7.35 -36.46
CA GLU A 216 19.65 8.58 -36.80
C GLU A 216 18.81 9.77 -36.35
N ILE A 217 19.40 10.61 -35.50
CA ILE A 217 18.78 11.85 -35.03
C ILE A 217 19.77 13.02 -35.19
N GLU A 218 19.24 14.23 -35.16
CA GLU A 218 20.03 15.45 -35.03
C GLU A 218 19.60 16.18 -33.76
N VAL A 219 20.57 16.58 -32.93
CA VAL A 219 20.34 17.38 -31.72
C VAL A 219 21.16 18.65 -31.82
N ASP A 220 20.51 19.82 -31.86
CA ASP A 220 21.13 21.15 -32.00
C ASP A 220 22.14 21.26 -33.16
N GLY A 221 21.88 20.58 -34.28
CA GLY A 221 22.79 20.57 -35.43
C GLY A 221 23.78 19.41 -35.47
N PHE A 222 23.87 18.62 -34.39
CA PHE A 222 24.81 17.51 -34.28
C PHE A 222 24.14 16.19 -34.63
N ALA A 223 24.67 15.49 -35.64
CA ALA A 223 24.21 14.17 -36.02
C ALA A 223 24.61 13.13 -34.97
N VAL A 224 23.65 12.27 -34.61
CA VAL A 224 23.82 11.21 -33.63
C VAL A 224 23.23 9.92 -34.17
N THR A 225 24.00 8.84 -34.04
CA THR A 225 23.59 7.49 -34.44
C THR A 225 23.56 6.56 -33.22
N ARG A 226 22.51 5.76 -33.05
CA ARG A 226 22.37 4.80 -31.95
C ARG A 226 21.74 3.50 -32.42
N ASP A 227 22.12 2.40 -31.79
CA ASP A 227 21.58 1.06 -32.05
C ASP A 227 20.12 0.90 -31.56
N SER A 228 19.65 1.76 -30.65
CA SER A 228 18.31 1.70 -30.04
C SER A 228 17.46 2.94 -30.32
N ASN A 229 16.13 2.75 -30.33
CA ASN A 229 15.15 3.84 -30.32
C ASN A 229 14.97 4.47 -28.94
N SER A 230 15.61 3.94 -27.88
CA SER A 230 15.67 4.55 -26.56
C SER A 230 17.07 5.07 -26.31
N ILE A 231 17.22 6.39 -26.39
CA ILE A 231 18.50 7.10 -26.40
C ILE A 231 18.67 7.81 -25.07
N THR A 232 19.70 7.46 -24.30
CA THR A 232 19.88 7.90 -22.90
C THR A 232 21.14 8.75 -22.67
N ASP A 233 22.02 8.85 -23.66
CA ASP A 233 23.40 9.30 -23.50
C ASP A 233 23.76 10.53 -24.36
N VAL A 234 22.76 11.15 -25.00
CA VAL A 234 22.96 12.30 -25.90
C VAL A 234 22.83 13.62 -25.17
N ILE A 235 21.84 13.72 -24.28
CA ILE A 235 21.63 14.87 -23.41
C ILE A 235 21.70 14.35 -21.98
N ASP A 236 22.60 14.89 -21.17
CA ASP A 236 22.81 14.41 -19.80
C ASP A 236 21.53 14.48 -18.97
N GLY A 237 21.16 13.34 -18.37
CA GLY A 237 19.92 13.20 -17.60
C GLY A 237 18.63 13.13 -18.43
N VAL A 238 18.67 13.09 -19.77
CA VAL A 238 17.48 13.01 -20.62
C VAL A 238 17.45 11.70 -21.40
N THR A 239 16.30 11.03 -21.39
CA THR A 239 16.04 9.86 -22.23
C THR A 239 15.06 10.24 -23.33
N ILE A 240 15.43 10.02 -24.58
CA ILE A 240 14.62 10.25 -25.78
C ILE A 240 14.16 8.90 -26.33
N ASN A 241 12.86 8.70 -26.44
CA ASN A 241 12.28 7.50 -27.05
C ASN A 241 11.66 7.86 -28.40
N LEU A 242 12.25 7.35 -29.47
CA LEU A 242 11.85 7.62 -30.85
C LEU A 242 10.58 6.83 -31.21
N GLY A 243 9.68 7.47 -31.95
CA GLY A 243 8.41 6.89 -32.38
C GLY A 243 8.18 6.96 -33.89
N LYS A 244 8.57 8.07 -34.53
CA LYS A 244 8.41 8.28 -35.97
C LYS A 244 9.54 9.14 -36.51
N ALA A 245 10.11 8.73 -37.65
CA ALA A 245 11.07 9.52 -38.42
C ALA A 245 10.36 10.37 -39.47
N GLU A 246 10.77 11.64 -39.60
CA GLU A 246 10.29 12.55 -40.63
C GLU A 246 11.36 13.63 -40.94
N LEU A 247 12.01 13.47 -42.08
CA LEU A 247 13.08 14.37 -42.53
C LEU A 247 12.59 15.81 -42.70
N GLY A 248 13.40 16.76 -42.28
CA GLY A 248 13.13 18.20 -42.31
C GLY A 248 12.22 18.69 -41.19
N THR A 249 11.77 17.83 -40.27
CA THR A 249 10.86 18.21 -39.18
C THR A 249 11.61 18.37 -37.86
N LEU A 250 11.96 19.61 -37.54
CA LEU A 250 12.63 19.96 -36.29
C LEU A 250 11.62 20.15 -35.16
N THR A 251 11.78 19.40 -34.06
CA THR A 251 10.95 19.51 -32.86
C THR A 251 11.77 20.05 -31.70
N THR A 252 11.30 21.12 -31.05
CA THR A 252 11.95 21.66 -29.86
C THR A 252 11.56 20.84 -28.63
N LEU A 253 12.54 20.22 -27.98
CA LEU A 253 12.45 19.62 -26.66
C LEU A 253 12.86 20.65 -25.61
N THR A 254 11.95 21.00 -24.72
CA THR A 254 12.26 21.86 -23.56
C THR A 254 12.28 21.02 -22.30
N VAL A 255 13.38 21.12 -21.54
CA VAL A 255 13.54 20.58 -20.19
C VAL A 255 13.38 21.74 -19.22
N ALA A 256 12.44 21.60 -18.29
CA ALA A 256 12.18 22.60 -17.25
C ALA A 256 12.08 21.94 -15.87
N ARG A 257 12.17 22.75 -14.81
CA ARG A 257 11.81 22.31 -13.47
C ARG A 257 10.31 22.01 -13.41
N ASP A 258 9.93 20.92 -12.75
CA ASP A 258 8.53 20.57 -12.54
C ASP A 258 8.01 21.20 -11.23
N ASP A 259 7.62 22.47 -11.31
CA ASP A 259 7.01 23.17 -10.18
C ASP A 259 5.68 22.58 -9.75
N ASN A 260 4.97 21.90 -10.65
CA ASN A 260 3.71 21.26 -10.31
C ASN A 260 3.95 20.04 -9.42
N ALA A 261 5.02 19.28 -9.66
CA ALA A 261 5.41 18.19 -8.77
C ALA A 261 5.69 18.71 -7.35
N ALA A 262 6.46 19.80 -7.21
CA ALA A 262 6.74 20.42 -5.92
C ALA A 262 5.47 20.91 -5.21
N VAL A 263 4.60 21.63 -5.93
CA VAL A 263 3.31 22.12 -5.40
C VAL A 263 2.41 20.96 -4.95
N ASN A 264 2.33 19.88 -5.73
CA ASN A 264 1.54 18.70 -5.39
C ASN A 264 2.11 17.98 -4.16
N GLN A 265 3.43 17.91 -4.02
CA GLN A 265 4.07 17.32 -2.85
C GLN A 265 3.73 18.12 -1.58
N VAL A 266 3.82 19.45 -1.64
CA VAL A 266 3.44 20.35 -0.53
C VAL A 266 1.94 20.25 -0.23
N GLN A 267 1.09 20.18 -1.26
CA GLN A 267 -0.35 19.97 -1.07
C GLN A 267 -0.65 18.64 -0.37
N GLY A 268 0.09 17.57 -0.69
CA GLY A 268 -0.01 16.29 -0.01
C GLY A 268 0.32 16.40 1.49
N LEU A 269 1.37 17.14 1.84
CA LEU A 269 1.74 17.42 3.23
C LEU A 269 0.64 18.22 3.95
N VAL A 270 0.13 19.28 3.33
CA VAL A 270 -0.98 20.10 3.88
C VAL A 270 -2.22 19.24 4.14
N THR A 271 -2.57 18.35 3.21
CA THR A 271 -3.68 17.41 3.36
C THR A 271 -3.45 16.47 4.55
N ALA A 272 -2.24 15.92 4.72
CA ALA A 272 -1.92 15.05 5.84
C ALA A 272 -2.00 15.77 7.19
N VAL A 273 -1.53 17.02 7.26
CA VAL A 273 -1.68 17.88 8.46
C VAL A 273 -3.16 18.12 8.78
N ASN A 274 -3.98 18.44 7.78
CA ASN A 274 -5.41 18.65 7.95
C ASN A 274 -6.15 17.39 8.39
N LEU A 275 -5.70 16.22 7.95
CA LEU A 275 -6.24 14.93 8.39
C LEU A 275 -5.99 14.70 9.89
N VAL A 276 -4.82 15.10 10.41
CA VAL A 276 -4.55 15.06 11.85
C VAL A 276 -5.48 16.01 12.62
N PHE A 277 -5.59 17.27 12.19
CA PHE A 277 -6.47 18.25 12.86
C PHE A 277 -7.94 17.81 12.87
N SER A 278 -8.45 17.35 11.72
CA SER A 278 -9.83 16.90 11.59
C SER A 278 -10.12 15.64 12.42
N THR A 279 -9.19 14.67 12.45
CA THR A 279 -9.34 13.45 13.26
C THR A 279 -9.36 13.77 14.75
N ILE A 280 -8.45 14.62 15.24
CA ILE A 280 -8.42 15.03 16.64
C ILE A 280 -9.69 15.81 16.98
N LYS A 281 -10.12 16.74 16.12
CA LYS A 281 -11.35 17.52 16.32
C LYS A 281 -12.56 16.59 16.45
N SER A 282 -12.72 15.62 15.54
CA SER A 282 -13.81 14.65 15.59
C SER A 282 -13.78 13.79 16.85
N ALA A 283 -12.59 13.35 17.27
CA ALA A 283 -12.42 12.52 18.46
C ALA A 283 -12.64 13.29 19.79
N THR A 284 -12.53 14.62 19.78
CA THR A 284 -12.59 15.48 20.98
C THR A 284 -13.81 16.41 21.03
N LYS A 285 -14.62 16.47 19.96
CA LYS A 285 -15.81 17.33 19.85
C LYS A 285 -16.84 16.98 20.94
N TYR A 286 -17.44 18.02 21.50
CA TYR A 286 -18.73 17.92 22.19
C TYR A 286 -19.84 18.37 21.23
N ASP A 287 -20.86 17.53 21.06
CA ASP A 287 -22.02 17.82 20.23
C ASP A 287 -23.12 18.45 21.09
N ALA A 288 -23.29 19.77 20.94
CA ALA A 288 -24.24 20.54 21.73
C ALA A 288 -25.71 20.25 21.37
N ASP A 289 -25.98 19.80 20.15
CA ASP A 289 -27.34 19.51 19.69
C ASP A 289 -27.86 18.21 20.29
N THR A 290 -26.99 17.21 20.38
CA THR A 290 -27.31 15.89 20.96
C THR A 290 -26.90 15.75 22.43
N ASN A 291 -26.23 16.76 23.00
CA ASN A 291 -25.58 16.72 24.31
C ASN A 291 -24.62 15.51 24.49
N THR A 292 -23.97 15.08 23.40
CA THR A 292 -23.07 13.91 23.41
C THR A 292 -21.61 14.30 23.34
N ALA A 293 -20.79 13.69 24.19
CA ALA A 293 -19.34 13.84 24.17
C ALA A 293 -18.72 12.75 23.28
N SER A 294 -17.78 13.14 22.40
CA SER A 294 -16.90 12.16 21.76
C SER A 294 -15.99 11.48 22.79
N VAL A 295 -15.45 10.32 22.41
CA VAL A 295 -14.65 9.44 23.27
C VAL A 295 -13.47 10.14 23.96
N LEU A 296 -12.84 11.12 23.29
CA LEU A 296 -11.69 11.86 23.80
C LEU A 296 -12.04 13.30 24.19
N THR A 297 -13.31 13.61 24.47
CA THR A 297 -13.69 14.95 24.95
C THR A 297 -12.94 15.30 26.25
N GLY A 298 -12.27 16.46 26.26
CA GLY A 298 -11.46 16.92 27.41
C GLY A 298 -10.08 16.25 27.54
N ASP A 299 -9.74 15.33 26.64
CA ASP A 299 -8.50 14.55 26.70
C ASP A 299 -7.25 15.45 26.62
N ALA A 300 -6.33 15.30 27.57
CA ALA A 300 -5.12 16.12 27.62
C ALA A 300 -4.11 15.75 26.52
N MET A 301 -4.05 14.48 26.12
CA MET A 301 -3.10 14.00 25.13
C MET A 301 -3.49 14.46 23.73
N ALA A 302 -4.78 14.34 23.37
CA ALA A 302 -5.30 14.82 22.11
C ALA A 302 -5.06 16.35 21.95
N ARG A 303 -5.28 17.12 23.03
CA ARG A 303 -4.95 18.56 23.07
C ARG A 303 -3.45 18.83 22.96
N SER A 304 -2.60 17.99 23.56
CA SER A 304 -1.14 18.09 23.46
C SER A 304 -0.66 17.91 22.02
N VAL A 305 -1.17 16.88 21.31
CA VAL A 305 -0.86 16.67 19.88
C VAL A 305 -1.24 17.89 19.07
N GLN A 306 -2.47 18.41 19.23
CA GLN A 306 -2.93 19.59 18.50
C GLN A 306 -2.07 20.83 18.78
N THR A 307 -1.70 21.06 20.03
CA THR A 307 -0.91 22.23 20.45
C THR A 307 0.52 22.15 19.92
N GLN A 308 1.17 20.98 20.04
CA GLN A 308 2.52 20.78 19.54
C GLN A 308 2.57 20.84 18.00
N LEU A 309 1.59 20.24 17.32
CA LEU A 309 1.47 20.36 15.86
C LEU A 309 1.33 21.81 15.41
N ARG A 310 0.42 22.57 16.05
CA ARG A 310 0.24 23.99 15.74
C ARG A 310 1.52 24.78 16.02
N SER A 311 2.18 24.54 17.14
CA SER A 311 3.45 25.20 17.50
C SER A 311 4.56 24.91 16.48
N THR A 312 4.66 23.67 15.98
CA THR A 312 5.62 23.29 14.95
C THR A 312 5.36 24.00 13.63
N LEU A 313 4.08 24.14 13.24
CA LEU A 313 3.67 24.80 12.00
C LEU A 313 3.80 26.32 12.06
N THR A 314 3.60 26.94 13.23
CA THR A 314 3.79 28.39 13.40
C THR A 314 5.22 28.79 13.74
N GLY A 315 6.10 27.81 14.00
CA GLY A 315 7.50 28.06 14.29
C GLY A 315 8.28 28.46 13.03
N VAL A 316 9.32 29.26 13.20
CA VAL A 316 10.24 29.60 12.10
C VAL A 316 11.16 28.43 11.78
N VAL A 317 11.44 28.20 10.50
CA VAL A 317 12.57 27.36 10.07
C VAL A 317 13.80 28.24 9.89
N SER A 318 14.99 27.64 10.00
CA SER A 318 16.26 28.37 9.90
C SER A 318 17.03 27.83 8.72
N GLY A 319 17.69 28.74 7.98
CA GLY A 319 18.55 28.35 6.88
C GLY A 319 17.82 28.21 5.54
N ALA A 320 16.58 28.69 5.41
CA ALA A 320 15.91 28.95 4.14
C ALA A 320 16.08 30.42 3.72
N GLY A 321 16.07 31.34 4.69
CA GLY A 321 16.21 32.78 4.50
C GLY A 321 14.95 33.48 5.00
N VAL A 322 15.07 34.71 5.49
CA VAL A 322 13.99 35.39 6.26
C VAL A 322 12.65 35.43 5.50
N GLU A 323 12.67 35.47 4.17
CA GLU A 323 11.49 35.49 3.31
C GLU A 323 10.84 34.11 3.05
N PHE A 324 11.39 33.05 3.64
CA PHE A 324 10.98 31.64 3.48
C PHE A 324 10.89 30.90 4.83
N ASP A 325 11.12 31.62 5.95
CA ASP A 325 11.23 31.00 7.28
C ASP A 325 9.86 30.69 7.91
N MET A 326 8.74 31.22 7.38
CA MET A 326 7.37 30.90 7.82
C MET A 326 6.52 30.26 6.73
N LEU A 327 5.58 29.39 7.13
CA LEU A 327 4.60 28.78 6.21
C LEU A 327 3.77 29.81 5.45
N ASN A 328 3.43 30.94 6.09
CA ASN A 328 2.65 32.01 5.47
C ASN A 328 3.40 32.65 4.28
N ASP A 329 4.73 32.76 4.37
CA ASP A 329 5.56 33.33 3.30
C ASP A 329 5.58 32.42 2.06
N LEU A 330 5.35 31.12 2.27
CA LEU A 330 5.25 30.08 1.25
C LEU A 330 3.80 29.85 0.77
N GLY A 331 2.87 30.72 1.18
CA GLY A 331 1.46 30.64 0.78
C GLY A 331 0.64 29.61 1.56
N ILE A 332 1.12 29.12 2.70
CA ILE A 332 0.39 28.17 3.55
C ILE A 332 -0.18 28.89 4.77
N THR A 333 -1.50 29.00 4.85
CA THR A 333 -2.20 29.81 5.86
C THR A 333 -3.16 28.99 6.70
N PHE A 334 -3.35 29.39 7.97
CA PHE A 334 -4.42 28.84 8.80
C PHE A 334 -5.78 29.44 8.45
N GLN A 335 -6.78 28.58 8.35
CA GLN A 335 -8.18 28.92 8.16
C GLN A 335 -8.86 29.10 9.52
N ALA A 336 -10.05 29.72 9.51
CA ALA A 336 -10.84 29.97 10.72
C ALA A 336 -11.24 28.68 11.47
N ASP A 337 -11.33 27.55 10.76
CA ASP A 337 -11.66 26.25 11.33
C ASP A 337 -10.45 25.52 11.94
N GLY A 338 -9.26 26.10 11.85
CA GLY A 338 -7.99 25.57 12.34
C GLY A 338 -7.21 24.72 11.33
N THR A 339 -7.74 24.47 10.13
CA THR A 339 -7.04 23.76 9.06
C THR A 339 -6.06 24.67 8.32
N LEU A 340 -5.18 24.08 7.52
CA LEU A 340 -4.27 24.76 6.61
C LEU A 340 -4.83 24.82 5.19
N LYS A 341 -4.56 25.92 4.49
CA LYS A 341 -4.81 26.08 3.05
C LYS A 341 -3.50 26.44 2.36
N LEU A 342 -3.24 25.81 1.22
CA LEU A 342 -2.16 26.18 0.32
C LEU A 342 -2.69 27.13 -0.76
N ASP A 343 -2.04 28.28 -0.92
CA ASP A 343 -2.11 29.11 -2.11
C ASP A 343 -1.01 28.69 -3.08
N ALA A 344 -1.41 27.85 -4.05
CA ALA A 344 -0.50 27.32 -5.05
C ALA A 344 0.07 28.40 -6.00
N SER A 345 -0.52 29.59 -6.07
CA SER A 345 0.02 30.69 -6.88
C SER A 345 1.19 31.38 -6.17
N VAL A 346 1.06 31.62 -4.86
CA VAL A 346 2.12 32.18 -4.03
C VAL A 346 3.32 31.25 -3.97
N LEU A 347 3.08 29.94 -3.74
CA LEU A 347 4.16 28.96 -3.70
C LEU A 347 4.92 28.88 -5.04
N ARG A 348 4.21 28.94 -6.18
CA ARG A 348 4.85 28.99 -7.50
C ARG A 348 5.68 30.25 -7.70
N GLY A 349 5.19 31.41 -7.25
CA GLY A 349 5.98 32.65 -7.25
C GLY A 349 7.28 32.48 -6.49
N LYS A 350 7.23 31.94 -5.26
CA LYS A 350 8.41 31.68 -4.45
C LYS A 350 9.38 30.66 -5.06
N LEU A 351 8.87 29.62 -5.71
CA LEU A 351 9.68 28.65 -6.45
C LEU A 351 10.38 29.30 -7.66
N ALA A 352 9.71 30.24 -8.34
CA ALA A 352 10.30 30.99 -9.44
C ALA A 352 11.42 31.92 -8.96
N ASP A 353 11.25 32.56 -7.79
CA ASP A 353 12.21 33.48 -7.19
C ASP A 353 13.48 32.77 -6.69
N ASP A 354 13.34 31.81 -5.77
CA ASP A 354 14.45 31.00 -5.25
C ASP A 354 13.99 29.57 -4.92
N PRO A 355 14.13 28.62 -5.86
CA PRO A 355 13.71 27.24 -5.64
C PRO A 355 14.52 26.54 -4.56
N ALA A 356 15.80 26.89 -4.41
CA ALA A 356 16.68 26.26 -3.43
C ALA A 356 16.33 26.73 -2.00
N ALA A 357 15.86 27.97 -1.84
CA ALA A 357 15.31 28.45 -0.58
C ALA A 357 14.00 27.75 -0.21
N VAL A 358 13.08 27.60 -1.15
CA VAL A 358 11.83 26.87 -0.91
C VAL A 358 12.12 25.42 -0.56
N GLU A 359 13.02 24.75 -1.28
CA GLU A 359 13.43 23.38 -0.96
C GLU A 359 13.99 23.30 0.46
N ARG A 360 14.95 24.17 0.83
CA ARG A 360 15.53 24.21 2.19
C ARG A 360 14.49 24.48 3.29
N ALA A 361 13.43 25.24 3.00
CA ALA A 361 12.38 25.53 3.97
C ALA A 361 11.61 24.26 4.37
N PHE A 362 11.38 23.35 3.42
CA PHE A 362 10.69 22.09 3.68
C PHE A 362 11.64 20.94 4.04
N SER A 363 12.81 20.90 3.42
CA SER A 363 13.71 19.74 3.44
C SER A 363 14.66 19.69 4.64
N GLY A 364 15.27 18.51 4.81
CA GLY A 364 16.21 18.25 5.90
C GLY A 364 15.57 18.22 7.28
N THR A 365 16.39 18.00 8.30
CA THR A 365 15.93 17.82 9.70
C THR A 365 15.36 19.11 10.30
N ASN A 366 15.84 20.28 9.86
CA ASN A 366 15.45 21.59 10.39
C ASN A 366 14.33 22.28 9.58
N GLY A 367 14.00 21.77 8.40
CA GLY A 367 12.87 22.24 7.61
C GLY A 367 11.52 21.81 8.21
N PHE A 368 10.43 22.36 7.67
CA PHE A 368 9.08 22.09 8.15
C PHE A 368 8.77 20.59 8.17
N ALA A 369 9.12 19.86 7.11
CA ALA A 369 8.84 18.44 7.02
C ALA A 369 9.67 17.64 8.04
N GLY A 370 10.97 17.94 8.19
CA GLY A 370 11.81 17.31 9.22
C GLY A 370 11.27 17.50 10.64
N LYS A 371 10.82 18.70 10.97
CA LYS A 371 10.17 18.98 12.27
C LYS A 371 8.85 18.21 12.45
N LEU A 372 8.07 18.04 11.39
CA LEU A 372 6.84 17.24 11.42
C LEU A 372 7.12 15.74 11.59
N VAL A 373 8.20 15.23 10.97
CA VAL A 373 8.68 13.85 11.21
C VAL A 373 9.05 13.67 12.67
N ALA A 374 9.90 14.55 13.22
CA ALA A 374 10.32 14.49 14.61
C ALA A 374 9.14 14.59 15.60
N LEU A 375 8.16 15.46 15.31
CA LEU A 375 6.92 15.56 16.07
C LEU A 375 6.15 14.25 16.06
N ALA A 376 5.91 13.68 14.88
CA ALA A 376 5.19 12.42 14.76
C ALA A 376 5.92 11.29 15.51
N ASP A 377 7.24 11.17 15.36
CA ASP A 377 8.04 10.17 16.07
C ASP A 377 8.00 10.35 17.60
N GLY A 378 7.93 11.58 18.11
CA GLY A 378 7.74 11.84 19.55
C GLY A 378 6.40 11.35 20.11
N PHE A 379 5.39 11.18 19.26
CA PHE A 379 4.09 10.64 19.64
C PHE A 379 3.96 9.14 19.39
N ILE A 380 4.26 8.70 18.16
CA ILE A 380 3.99 7.33 17.68
C ILE A 380 5.23 6.45 17.58
N GLY A 381 6.43 6.97 17.88
CA GLY A 381 7.65 6.19 17.97
C GLY A 381 7.58 5.12 19.06
N SER A 382 8.60 4.25 19.13
CA SER A 382 8.67 3.16 20.12
C SER A 382 8.65 3.67 21.57
N ALA A 383 9.30 4.81 21.84
CA ALA A 383 9.24 5.53 23.12
C ALA A 383 8.23 6.70 23.11
N GLY A 384 7.32 6.71 22.14
CA GLY A 384 6.36 7.78 21.92
C GLY A 384 5.30 7.84 23.01
N SER A 385 4.85 9.04 23.32
CA SER A 385 3.86 9.30 24.37
C SER A 385 2.48 8.69 24.06
N LEU A 386 2.09 8.58 22.79
CA LEU A 386 0.86 7.92 22.36
C LEU A 386 1.00 6.38 22.41
N SER A 387 2.17 5.86 22.05
CA SER A 387 2.51 4.45 22.19
C SER A 387 2.45 4.00 23.65
N GLY A 388 3.05 4.76 24.58
CA GLY A 388 2.99 4.47 26.01
C GLY A 388 1.56 4.46 26.57
N ARG A 389 0.71 5.39 26.13
CA ARG A 389 -0.70 5.41 26.53
C ARG A 389 -1.49 4.22 25.98
N THR A 390 -1.22 3.82 24.74
CA THR A 390 -1.81 2.62 24.13
C THR A 390 -1.48 1.37 24.95
N SER A 391 -0.21 1.21 25.34
CA SER A 391 0.22 0.11 26.23
C SER A 391 -0.54 0.13 27.57
N ALA A 392 -0.62 1.29 28.22
CA ALA A 392 -1.34 1.41 29.49
C ALA A 392 -2.84 1.07 29.40
N LEU A 393 -3.49 1.37 28.26
CA LEU A 393 -4.89 0.98 28.02
C LEU A 393 -5.02 -0.53 27.79
N ASN A 394 -4.07 -1.15 27.08
CA ASN A 394 -4.03 -2.61 26.92
C ASN A 394 -3.83 -3.32 28.26
N ASP A 395 -2.92 -2.82 29.09
CA ASP A 395 -2.69 -3.36 30.45
C ASP A 395 -3.96 -3.24 31.31
N ARG A 396 -4.69 -2.12 31.18
CA ARG A 396 -5.98 -1.94 31.85
C ARG A 396 -7.03 -2.93 31.38
N LEU A 397 -7.09 -3.23 30.07
CA LEU A 397 -8.00 -4.23 29.51
C LEU A 397 -7.64 -5.64 30.00
N ALA A 398 -6.34 -5.97 30.08
CA ALA A 398 -5.86 -7.22 30.66
C ALA A 398 -6.28 -7.35 32.13
N SER A 399 -6.06 -6.30 32.94
CA SER A 399 -6.49 -6.29 34.34
C SER A 399 -8.02 -6.43 34.51
N VAL A 400 -8.82 -5.86 33.61
CA VAL A 400 -10.27 -6.07 33.60
C VAL A 400 -10.61 -7.54 33.31
N SER A 401 -9.89 -8.19 32.39
CA SER A 401 -10.05 -9.63 32.13
C SER A 401 -9.80 -10.45 33.39
N ASP A 402 -8.69 -10.21 34.08
CA ASP A 402 -8.34 -10.90 35.33
C ASP A 402 -9.40 -10.68 36.42
N GLN A 403 -9.93 -9.45 36.53
CA GLN A 403 -11.00 -9.12 37.47
C GLN A 403 -12.32 -9.85 37.14
N ARG A 404 -12.61 -10.10 35.85
CA ARG A 404 -13.79 -10.89 35.45
C ARG A 404 -13.62 -12.36 35.82
N GLU A 405 -12.43 -12.92 35.66
CA GLU A 405 -12.13 -14.28 36.11
C GLU A 405 -12.27 -14.43 37.62
N ALA A 406 -11.69 -13.51 38.39
CA ALA A 406 -11.83 -13.48 39.84
C ALA A 406 -13.30 -13.32 40.27
N LEU A 407 -14.08 -12.49 39.58
CA LEU A 407 -15.51 -12.33 39.82
C LEU A 407 -16.26 -13.64 39.55
N ASN A 408 -15.97 -14.32 38.44
CA ASN A 408 -16.59 -15.61 38.11
C ASN A 408 -16.33 -16.65 39.20
N LEU A 409 -15.07 -16.80 39.64
CA LEU A 409 -14.70 -17.72 40.72
C LEU A 409 -15.45 -17.41 42.02
N ARG A 410 -15.55 -16.12 42.37
CA ARG A 410 -16.30 -15.67 43.55
C ARG A 410 -17.78 -16.00 43.43
N MET A 411 -18.39 -15.78 42.26
CA MET A 411 -19.82 -16.07 42.03
C MET A 411 -20.10 -17.57 42.14
N SER A 412 -19.22 -18.45 41.63
CA SER A 412 -19.36 -19.90 41.78
C SER A 412 -19.29 -20.36 43.25
N ALA A 413 -18.44 -19.72 44.06
CA ALA A 413 -18.37 -20.00 45.50
C ALA A 413 -19.65 -19.53 46.23
N ILE A 414 -20.19 -18.37 45.87
CA ILE A 414 -21.44 -17.84 46.42
C ILE A 414 -22.63 -18.73 46.03
N GLU A 415 -22.71 -19.14 44.76
CA GLU A 415 -23.71 -20.07 44.25
C GLU A 415 -23.69 -21.38 45.05
N SER A 416 -22.50 -21.98 45.23
CA SER A 416 -22.33 -23.19 46.03
C SER A 416 -22.80 -23.02 47.47
N ARG A 417 -22.55 -21.85 48.07
CA ARG A 417 -23.01 -21.52 49.42
C ARG A 417 -24.53 -21.38 49.49
N TYR A 418 -25.13 -20.65 48.55
CA TYR A 418 -26.58 -20.47 48.49
C TYR A 418 -27.29 -21.80 48.23
N LEU A 419 -26.80 -22.62 47.30
CA LEU A 419 -27.35 -23.96 47.06
C LEU A 419 -27.35 -24.80 48.34
N LYS A 420 -26.25 -24.81 49.10
CA LYS A 420 -26.21 -25.51 50.41
C LYS A 420 -27.24 -24.96 51.39
N GLN A 421 -27.35 -23.63 51.51
CA GLN A 421 -28.29 -22.97 52.44
C GLN A 421 -29.76 -23.23 52.07
N PHE A 422 -30.11 -23.10 50.79
CA PHE A 422 -31.49 -23.29 50.33
C PHE A 422 -31.90 -24.76 50.29
N THR A 423 -30.99 -25.70 50.01
CA THR A 423 -31.28 -27.14 50.13
C THR A 423 -31.48 -27.56 51.60
N ALA A 424 -30.69 -27.01 52.53
CA ALA A 424 -30.90 -27.25 53.96
C ALA A 424 -32.24 -26.67 54.44
N LEU A 425 -32.61 -25.50 53.94
CA LEU A 425 -33.90 -24.87 54.21
C LEU A 425 -35.07 -25.67 53.61
N ASP A 426 -34.95 -26.18 52.38
CA ASP A 426 -35.94 -27.08 51.75
C ASP A 426 -36.15 -28.35 52.58
N THR A 427 -35.06 -28.95 53.07
CA THR A 427 -35.10 -30.12 53.96
C THR A 427 -35.81 -29.81 55.27
N LEU A 428 -35.50 -28.68 55.90
CA LEU A 428 -36.15 -28.25 57.14
C LEU A 428 -37.63 -27.95 56.93
N ILE A 429 -38.01 -27.29 55.83
CA ILE A 429 -39.43 -27.04 55.49
C ILE A 429 -40.15 -28.37 55.27
N SER A 430 -39.55 -29.32 54.59
CA SER A 430 -40.14 -30.65 54.40
C SER A 430 -40.35 -31.39 55.75
N GLN A 431 -39.39 -31.31 56.67
CA GLN A 431 -39.53 -31.83 58.04
C GLN A 431 -40.61 -31.11 58.86
N LEU A 432 -40.75 -29.79 58.71
CA LEU A 432 -41.82 -29.03 59.35
C LEU A 432 -43.19 -29.38 58.76
N GLN A 433 -43.29 -29.55 57.44
CA GLN A 433 -44.51 -29.98 56.77
C GLN A 433 -44.93 -31.40 57.18
N SER A 434 -43.97 -32.32 57.31
CA SER A 434 -44.25 -33.68 57.81
C SER A 434 -44.64 -33.69 59.28
N THR A 435 -43.99 -32.88 60.13
CA THR A 435 -44.36 -32.69 61.54
C THR A 435 -45.76 -32.07 61.67
N SER A 436 -46.07 -31.06 60.86
CA SER A 436 -47.41 -30.44 60.80
C SER A 436 -48.46 -31.45 60.36
N SER A 437 -48.17 -32.27 59.35
CA SER A 437 -49.07 -33.33 58.89
C SER A 437 -49.29 -34.40 59.96
N PHE A 438 -48.23 -34.78 60.68
CA PHE A 438 -48.29 -35.70 61.81
C PHE A 438 -49.12 -35.12 62.98
N LEU A 439 -48.88 -33.87 63.38
CA LEU A 439 -49.66 -33.19 64.42
C LEU A 439 -51.12 -33.05 64.01
N THR A 440 -51.40 -32.72 62.75
CA THR A 440 -52.76 -32.64 62.20
C THR A 440 -53.45 -34.01 62.29
N SER A 441 -52.75 -35.09 61.90
CA SER A 441 -53.25 -36.45 62.03
C SER A 441 -53.45 -36.89 63.47
N GLN A 442 -52.57 -36.48 64.40
CA GLN A 442 -52.69 -36.82 65.80
C GLN A 442 -53.82 -36.04 66.49
N LEU A 443 -54.02 -34.76 66.12
CA LEU A 443 -55.18 -33.97 66.54
C LEU A 443 -56.49 -34.56 66.02
N ALA A 444 -56.52 -35.01 64.76
CA ALA A 444 -57.68 -35.68 64.18
C ALA A 444 -58.01 -37.02 64.87
N ASN A 445 -57.00 -37.67 65.46
CA ASN A 445 -57.12 -38.96 66.17
C ASN A 445 -57.31 -38.82 67.69
N LEU A 446 -57.39 -37.62 68.26
CA LEU A 446 -57.70 -37.43 69.69
C LEU A 446 -59.19 -37.73 69.95
N PRO A 447 -59.53 -38.66 70.85
CA PRO A 447 -60.91 -38.94 71.21
C PRO A 447 -61.44 -37.79 72.09
N GLY A 448 -62.32 -36.96 71.52
CA GLY A 448 -62.99 -35.87 72.24
C GLY A 448 -63.32 -34.60 71.44
N ALA A 449 -62.84 -34.45 70.20
CA ALA A 449 -63.23 -33.33 69.32
C ALA A 449 -64.44 -33.65 68.41
N TYR A 450 -65.15 -34.74 68.68
CA TYR A 450 -66.47 -35.05 68.14
C TYR A 450 -67.36 -35.56 69.30
N SER A 451 -67.77 -34.63 70.15
CA SER A 451 -68.96 -34.78 70.99
C SER A 451 -69.73 -33.47 70.91
N GLY A 452 -70.71 -33.46 70.01
CA GLY A 452 -71.63 -32.36 69.77
C GLY A 452 -72.56 -32.81 68.66
N GLU A 453 -73.74 -33.26 69.08
CA GLU A 453 -74.90 -33.69 68.28
C GLU A 453 -75.27 -32.73 67.14
#